data_AF-A0A0F9AVG3-F1
#
_entry.id   AF-A0A0F9AVG3-F1
#
_cell.length_a   1.000
_cell.length_b   1.000
_cell.length_c   1.000
_cell.angle_alpha   90.00
_cell.angle_beta   90.00
_cell.angle_gamma   90.00
#
_symmetry.space_group_name_H-M   'P 1'
#
loop_
_entity.id
_entity.type
_entity.pdbx_description
1 polymer ?
#
loop_
_entity_poly.entity_id
_entity_poly.type
_entity_poly.pdbx_seq_one_letter_code
_entity_poly.pdbx_strand_id
1 'polypeptide(L)'
;MIIAEIGANHHQDFKTAKELVKQSDEVSDAVKIQMFTAEQMTVPGGSVIKDCQWEGMTLYELYKKACMPIEWVPELKKLCRHLIASVYHPDMVDVAE
;
A
#
# COMPACT_ATOMS: atom_id res chain seq x y z
N MET A 1 -0.81 -7.31 20.68
CA MET A 1 -1.07 -7.20 19.24
C MET A 1 -0.37 -5.97 18.70
N ILE A 2 0.65 -6.19 17.88
CA ILE A 2 1.45 -5.21 17.15
C ILE A 2 1.20 -5.47 15.66
N ILE A 3 0.85 -4.42 14.92
CA ILE A 3 0.59 -4.49 13.48
C ILE A 3 1.66 -3.66 12.77
N ALA A 4 2.45 -4.28 11.90
CA ALA A 4 3.43 -3.59 11.08
C ALA A 4 2.76 -3.03 9.81
N GLU A 5 2.61 -1.71 9.75
CA GLU A 5 2.07 -1.02 8.58
C GLU A 5 3.16 -0.85 7.50
N ILE A 6 2.96 -1.50 6.35
CA ILE A 6 3.88 -1.36 5.20
C ILE A 6 3.59 -0.05 4.45
N GLY A 7 2.31 0.31 4.29
CA GLY A 7 1.90 1.50 3.54
C GLY A 7 2.57 1.58 2.16
N ALA A 8 3.05 2.78 1.82
CA ALA A 8 3.76 3.06 0.57
C ALA A 8 5.29 2.86 0.63
N ASN A 9 5.82 2.26 1.73
CA ASN A 9 7.27 2.14 1.95
C ASN A 9 7.96 1.16 0.98
N HIS A 10 7.19 0.44 0.16
CA HIS A 10 7.71 -0.41 -0.91
C HIS A 10 8.26 0.38 -2.11
N HIS A 11 7.91 1.67 -2.24
CA HIS A 11 8.41 2.55 -3.31
C HIS A 11 8.29 1.99 -4.73
N GLN A 12 7.18 1.31 -5.04
CA GLN A 12 6.96 0.62 -6.33
C GLN A 12 8.02 -0.45 -6.69
N ASP A 13 8.77 -0.96 -5.72
CA ASP A 13 9.70 -2.07 -5.93
C ASP A 13 9.21 -3.35 -5.23
N PHE A 14 8.93 -4.38 -6.03
CA PHE A 14 8.39 -5.63 -5.50
C PHE A 14 9.39 -6.35 -4.58
N LYS A 15 10.69 -6.25 -4.86
CA LYS A 15 11.72 -6.85 -4.01
C LYS A 15 11.71 -6.23 -2.61
N THR A 16 11.63 -4.90 -2.54
CA THR A 16 11.51 -4.13 -1.30
C THR A 16 10.23 -4.49 -0.56
N ALA A 17 9.09 -4.61 -1.25
CA ALA A 17 7.83 -5.05 -0.64
C ALA A 17 7.96 -6.42 0.04
N LYS A 18 8.57 -7.40 -0.64
CA LYS A 18 8.80 -8.74 -0.08
C LYS A 18 9.70 -8.72 1.15
N GLU A 19 10.79 -7.96 1.10
CA GLU A 19 11.71 -7.84 2.24
C GLU A 19 11.02 -7.21 3.45
N LEU A 20 10.29 -6.11 3.23
CA LEU A 20 9.54 -5.44 4.28
C LEU A 20 8.51 -6.37 4.94
N VAL A 21 7.72 -7.10 4.14
CA VAL A 21 6.73 -8.05 4.66
C VAL A 21 7.39 -9.15 5.48
N LYS A 22 8.46 -9.76 4.95
CA LYS A 22 9.18 -10.85 5.62
C LYS A 22 9.78 -10.40 6.95
N GLN A 23 10.51 -9.28 6.95
CA GLN A 23 11.14 -8.75 8.17
C GLN A 23 10.10 -8.28 9.19
N SER A 24 8.99 -7.68 8.73
CA SER A 24 7.91 -7.23 9.63
C SER A 24 7.20 -8.39 10.32
N ASP A 25 7.00 -9.51 9.64
CA ASP A 25 6.39 -10.72 10.22
C ASP A 25 7.25 -11.33 11.34
N GLU A 26 8.56 -11.11 11.35
CA GLU A 26 9.45 -11.59 12.43
C GLU A 26 9.22 -10.86 13.76
N VAL A 27 8.68 -9.63 13.72
CA VAL A 27 8.58 -8.73 14.89
C VAL A 27 7.17 -8.24 15.20
N SER A 28 6.16 -8.68 14.44
CA SER A 28 4.77 -8.26 14.60
C SER A 28 3.78 -9.43 14.56
N ASP A 29 2.57 -9.19 15.10
CA ASP A 29 1.48 -10.17 15.07
C ASP A 29 0.79 -10.21 13.70
N ALA A 30 0.84 -9.10 12.96
CA ALA A 30 0.25 -8.96 11.63
C ALA A 30 1.00 -7.93 10.79
N VAL A 31 1.03 -8.16 9.48
CA VAL A 31 1.52 -7.20 8.49
C VAL A 31 0.32 -6.57 7.79
N LYS A 32 0.25 -5.22 7.76
CA LYS A 32 -0.84 -4.48 7.14
C LYS A 32 -0.41 -3.78 5.86
N ILE A 33 -1.21 -3.93 4.81
CA ILE A 33 -1.08 -3.22 3.53
C ILE A 33 -2.27 -2.29 3.28
N GLN A 34 -2.15 -1.42 2.27
CA GLN A 34 -3.22 -0.52 1.84
C GLN A 34 -3.68 -0.90 0.44
N MET A 35 -4.99 -1.07 0.25
CA MET A 35 -5.58 -1.50 -1.02
C MET A 35 -6.45 -0.40 -1.62
N PHE A 36 -5.95 0.20 -2.68
CA PHE A 36 -6.62 1.21 -3.51
C PHE A 36 -5.83 1.41 -4.81
N THR A 37 -6.47 1.98 -5.84
CA THR A 37 -5.77 2.64 -6.96
C THR A 37 -5.90 4.15 -6.87
N ALA A 38 -5.10 4.88 -7.64
CA ALA A 38 -5.19 6.34 -7.70
C ALA A 38 -6.57 6.81 -8.16
N GLU A 39 -7.17 6.12 -9.14
CA GLU A 39 -8.50 6.40 -9.71
C GLU A 39 -9.63 6.21 -8.69
N GLN A 40 -9.44 5.28 -7.75
CA GLN A 40 -10.41 5.02 -6.68
C GLN A 40 -10.32 6.06 -5.56
N MET A 41 -9.13 6.65 -5.35
CA MET A 41 -8.90 7.64 -4.31
C MET A 41 -9.16 9.08 -4.78
N THR A 42 -8.89 9.37 -6.05
CA THR A 42 -8.90 10.74 -6.57
C THR A 42 -9.00 10.78 -8.10
N VAL A 43 -9.07 11.99 -8.65
CA VAL A 43 -9.21 12.24 -10.09
C VAL A 43 -7.95 12.91 -10.68
N PRO A 44 -7.60 12.63 -11.95
CA PRO A 44 -6.52 13.32 -12.65
C PRO A 44 -6.75 14.84 -12.71
N GLY A 45 -5.66 15.63 -12.67
CA GLY A 45 -5.73 17.09 -12.81
C GLY A 45 -6.27 17.83 -11.57
N GLY A 46 -6.34 17.15 -10.43
CA GLY A 46 -6.73 17.73 -9.15
C GLY A 46 -5.68 18.65 -8.52
N SER A 47 -5.90 18.98 -7.24
CA SER A 47 -5.06 19.90 -6.47
C SER A 47 -3.60 19.48 -6.42
N VAL A 48 -2.71 20.46 -6.59
CA VAL A 48 -1.27 20.34 -6.33
C VAL A 48 -1.04 20.46 -4.83
N ILE A 49 -0.26 19.54 -4.29
CA ILE A 49 0.11 19.49 -2.88
C ILE A 49 1.07 20.64 -2.57
N LYS A 50 0.87 21.29 -1.42
CA LYS A 50 1.68 22.40 -0.92
C LYS A 50 2.15 22.10 0.50
N ASP A 51 3.26 22.72 0.89
CA ASP A 51 3.74 22.79 2.28
C ASP A 51 4.01 21.41 2.93
N CYS A 52 4.49 20.43 2.16
CA CYS A 52 4.97 19.15 2.70
C CYS A 52 5.96 18.45 1.75
N GLN A 53 6.46 17.27 2.14
CA GLN A 53 7.45 16.51 1.36
C GLN A 53 7.02 16.09 -0.06
N TRP A 54 5.73 16.21 -0.37
CA TRP A 54 5.16 15.89 -1.69
C TRP A 54 4.82 17.14 -2.50
N GLU A 55 5.35 18.29 -2.11
CA GLU A 55 5.11 19.57 -2.78
C GLU A 55 5.39 19.49 -4.29
N GLY A 56 4.49 20.08 -5.07
CA GLY A 56 4.58 20.11 -6.54
C GLY A 56 3.99 18.89 -7.24
N MET A 57 3.64 17.83 -6.52
CA MET A 57 2.85 16.72 -7.05
C MET A 57 1.35 16.99 -6.94
N THR A 58 0.56 16.48 -7.88
CA THR A 58 -0.88 16.33 -7.71
C THR A 58 -1.19 15.14 -6.78
N LEU A 59 -2.35 15.17 -6.12
CA LEU A 59 -2.82 14.01 -5.32
C LEU A 59 -2.88 12.73 -6.15
N TYR A 60 -3.29 12.83 -7.42
CA TYR A 60 -3.36 11.67 -8.31
C TYR A 60 -1.97 11.07 -8.57
N GLU A 61 -0.95 11.89 -8.80
CA GLU A 61 0.43 11.41 -8.95
C GLU A 61 0.96 10.79 -7.64
N LEU A 62 0.61 11.36 -6.49
CA LEU A 62 1.00 10.81 -5.20
C LEU A 62 0.39 9.42 -4.99
N TYR A 63 -0.94 9.28 -5.14
CA TYR A 63 -1.60 7.99 -4.95
C TYR A 63 -1.16 6.95 -5.98
N LYS A 64 -0.83 7.37 -7.21
CA LYS A 64 -0.25 6.47 -8.22
C LYS A 64 1.13 5.95 -7.84
N LYS A 65 1.94 6.73 -7.11
CA LYS A 65 3.21 6.26 -6.53
C LYS A 65 3.02 5.45 -5.25
N ALA A 66 1.96 5.72 -4.49
CA ALA A 66 1.72 5.09 -3.20
C ALA A 66 0.97 3.76 -3.29
N CYS A 67 0.13 3.54 -4.30
CA CYS A 67 -0.67 2.33 -4.43
C CYS A 67 0.19 1.10 -4.71
N MET A 68 -0.07 0.00 -4.02
CA MET A 68 0.57 -1.28 -4.33
C MET A 68 -0.10 -1.94 -5.56
N PRO A 69 0.67 -2.52 -6.49
CA PRO A 69 0.11 -3.38 -7.53
C PRO A 69 -0.62 -4.59 -6.92
N ILE A 70 -1.88 -4.77 -7.31
CA ILE A 70 -2.81 -5.78 -6.76
C ILE A 70 -2.25 -7.20 -6.94
N GLU A 71 -1.58 -7.45 -8.05
CA GLU A 71 -0.98 -8.73 -8.40
C GLU A 71 0.14 -9.16 -7.44
N TRP A 72 0.68 -8.26 -6.62
CA TRP A 72 1.68 -8.60 -5.61
C TRP A 72 1.08 -9.29 -4.38
N VAL A 73 -0.20 -9.00 -4.07
CA VAL A 73 -0.84 -9.42 -2.82
C VAL A 73 -0.77 -10.95 -2.60
N PRO A 74 -1.07 -11.81 -3.60
CA PRO A 74 -1.00 -13.27 -3.40
C PRO A 74 0.41 -13.76 -3.03
N GLU A 75 1.44 -13.15 -3.58
CA GLU A 75 2.84 -13.50 -3.25
C GLU A 75 3.25 -12.96 -1.89
N LEU A 76 2.83 -11.74 -1.52
CA LEU A 76 3.11 -11.19 -0.19
C LEU A 76 2.40 -11.97 0.92
N LYS A 77 1.16 -12.42 0.69
CA LYS A 77 0.42 -13.30 1.62
C LYS A 77 1.18 -14.59 1.95
N LYS A 78 1.99 -15.12 1.02
CA LYS A 78 2.82 -16.32 1.26
C LYS A 78 4.04 -16.06 2.15
N LEU A 79 4.42 -14.79 2.36
CA LEU A 79 5.64 -14.40 3.07
C LEU A 79 5.43 -14.04 4.54
N CYS A 80 4.19 -13.93 5.00
CA CYS A 80 3.89 -13.64 6.40
C CYS A 80 2.74 -14.52 6.91
N ARG A 81 2.61 -14.64 8.24
CA ARG A 81 1.59 -15.49 8.87
C ARG A 81 0.20 -14.88 8.80
N HIS A 82 0.11 -13.56 8.95
CA HIS A 82 -1.15 -12.83 8.93
C HIS A 82 -0.99 -11.51 8.18
N LEU A 83 -1.46 -11.51 6.94
CA LEU A 83 -1.58 -10.29 6.14
C LEU A 83 -2.99 -9.74 6.26
N ILE A 84 -3.12 -8.47 6.61
CA ILE A 84 -4.39 -7.75 6.66
C ILE A 84 -4.32 -6.49 5.77
N ALA A 85 -5.47 -5.94 5.41
CA ALA A 85 -5.53 -4.76 4.55
C ALA A 85 -6.44 -3.68 5.11
N SER A 86 -6.05 -2.42 4.90
CA SER A 86 -6.98 -1.30 4.89
C SER A 86 -7.56 -1.18 3.48
N VAL A 87 -8.87 -1.37 3.36
CA VAL A 87 -9.64 -1.29 2.11
C VAL A 87 -10.28 0.09 1.99
N TYR A 88 -9.98 0.81 0.92
CA TYR A 88 -10.51 2.18 0.71
C TYR A 88 -11.55 2.28 -0.41
N HIS A 89 -11.79 1.19 -1.14
CA HIS A 89 -12.77 1.12 -2.22
C HIS A 89 -13.46 -0.26 -2.23
N PRO A 90 -14.77 -0.36 -2.49
CA PRO A 90 -15.50 -1.64 -2.50
C PRO A 90 -14.86 -2.71 -3.39
N ASP A 91 -14.36 -2.33 -4.58
CA ASP A 91 -13.69 -3.25 -5.52
C ASP A 91 -12.40 -3.89 -4.96
N MET A 92 -11.89 -3.42 -3.83
CA MET A 92 -10.68 -3.94 -3.19
C MET A 92 -10.96 -4.94 -2.07
N VAL A 93 -12.22 -5.21 -1.74
CA VAL A 93 -12.61 -6.18 -0.70
C VAL A 93 -12.09 -7.58 -1.06
N ASP A 94 -12.38 -8.06 -2.26
CA ASP A 94 -12.01 -9.41 -2.71
C ASP A 94 -10.50 -9.60 -2.84
N VAL A 95 -9.73 -8.51 -3.01
CA VAL A 95 -8.26 -8.57 -3.03
C VAL A 95 -7.70 -8.75 -1.63
N ALA A 96 -8.38 -8.19 -0.63
CA ALA A 96 -7.98 -8.28 0.77
C ALA A 96 -8.25 -9.67 1.37
N GLU A 97 -9.29 -10.38 0.89
CA GLU A 97 -9.62 -11.77 1.26
C GLU A 97 -8.55 -12.79 0.83
#